data_AF-A0A914UEW7-F1
#
_entry.id   AF-A0A914UEW7-F1
#
_cell.length_a   1.000
_cell.length_b   1.000
_cell.length_c   1.000
_cell.angle_alpha   90.00
_cell.angle_beta   90.00
_cell.angle_gamma   90.00
#
_symmetry.space_group_name_H-M   'P 1'
#
loop_
_entity.id
_entity.type
_entity.pdbx_description
1 polymer ?
#
loop_
_entity_poly.entity_id
_entity_poly.type
_entity_poly.pdbx_seq_one_letter_code
_entity_poly.pdbx_strand_id
1 'polypeptide(L)' 'MGKPKGICTARKLRRHRQDQRWNDKRYKKANLGTRWKADPFGGACMAKGIVIEK' A
#
# COMPACT_ATOMS: atom_id res chain seq x y z
N MET A 1 -26.14 7.46 -6.70
CA MET A 1 -25.93 6.11 -7.29
C MET A 1 -24.97 5.31 -6.42
N GLY A 2 -25.39 4.19 -5.84
CA GLY A 2 -24.60 3.40 -4.89
C GLY A 2 -24.04 2.10 -5.48
N LYS A 3 -23.48 1.24 -4.61
CA LYS A 3 -23.01 -0.11 -5.00
C LYS A 3 -24.20 -0.99 -5.43
N PRO A 4 -24.00 -1.92 -6.39
CA PRO A 4 -25.05 -2.85 -6.80
C PRO A 4 -25.43 -3.81 -5.66
N LYS A 5 -26.72 -4.15 -5.55
CA LYS A 5 -27.29 -4.98 -4.46
C LYS A 5 -27.88 -6.33 -4.93
N GLY A 6 -27.74 -6.67 -6.21
CA GLY A 6 -28.28 -7.91 -6.78
C GLY A 6 -27.49 -9.16 -6.39
N ILE A 7 -28.15 -10.32 -6.40
CA ILE A 7 -27.56 -11.62 -5.98
C ILE A 7 -26.33 -12.02 -6.82
N CYS A 8 -26.31 -11.73 -8.12
CA CYS A 8 -25.20 -12.05 -9.03
C CYS A 8 -24.14 -10.94 -9.18
N THR A 9 -23.96 -10.06 -8.19
CA THR A 9 -23.10 -8.86 -8.32
C THR A 9 -21.72 -8.96 -7.63
N ALA A 10 -21.37 -10.14 -7.12
CA ALA A 10 -20.15 -10.39 -6.34
C ALA A 10 -18.86 -9.93 -7.03
N ARG A 11 -18.70 -10.20 -8.34
CA ARG A 11 -17.50 -9.82 -9.11
C ARG A 11 -17.28 -8.30 -9.12
N LYS A 12 -18.36 -7.54 -9.33
CA LYS A 12 -18.31 -6.07 -9.37
C LYS A 12 -17.97 -5.50 -7.99
N LEU A 13 -18.56 -6.04 -6.93
CA LEU A 13 -18.25 -5.64 -5.55
C LEU A 13 -16.79 -5.91 -5.19
N ARG A 14 -16.25 -7.07 -5.61
CA ARG A 14 -14.84 -7.42 -5.37
C ARG A 14 -13.88 -6.47 -6.08
N ARG A 15 -14.09 -6.22 -7.38
CA ARG A 15 -13.26 -5.29 -8.17
C ARG A 15 -13.30 -3.88 -7.59
N HIS A 16 -14.50 -3.37 -7.32
CA HIS A 16 -14.66 -2.06 -6.68
C HIS A 16 -13.90 -1.96 -5.35
N ARG A 17 -13.91 -3.01 -4.51
CA ARG A 17 -13.15 -3.00 -3.26
C ARG A 17 -11.64 -3.04 -3.50
N GLN A 18 -11.16 -3.77 -4.51
CA GLN A 18 -9.74 -3.79 -4.88
C GLN A 18 -9.27 -2.39 -5.34
N ASP A 19 -10.05 -1.74 -6.21
CA ASP A 19 -9.73 -0.41 -6.72
C ASP A 19 -9.71 0.63 -5.59
N GLN A 20 -10.73 0.61 -4.72
CA GLN A 20 -10.79 1.52 -3.56
C GLN A 20 -9.69 1.25 -2.53
N ARG A 21 -9.18 0.02 -2.43
CA ARG A 21 -8.10 -0.30 -1.48
C ARG A 21 -6.80 0.44 -1.83
N TRP A 22 -6.58 0.74 -3.10
CA TRP A 22 -5.44 1.57 -3.53
C TRP A 22 -5.54 3.04 -3.10
N ASN A 23 -6.70 3.52 -2.64
CA ASN A 23 -6.82 4.86 -2.08
C ASN A 23 -6.33 4.94 -0.63
N ASP A 24 -6.24 3.80 0.06
CA ASP A 24 -5.67 3.74 1.41
C ASP A 24 -4.13 3.90 1.33
N LYS A 25 -3.62 4.93 2.01
CA LYS A 25 -2.19 5.22 2.11
C LYS A 25 -1.39 4.06 2.72
N ARG A 26 -1.94 3.37 3.73
CA ARG A 26 -1.26 2.25 4.38
C ARG A 26 -1.12 1.07 3.43
N TYR A 27 -2.20 0.74 2.72
CA TYR A 27 -2.20 -0.31 1.71
C TYR A 27 -1.23 0.00 0.57
N LYS A 28 -1.28 1.22 0.03
CA LYS A 28 -0.31 1.69 -0.98
C LYS A 28 1.13 1.54 -0.49
N LYS A 29 1.46 2.01 0.72
CA LYS A 29 2.83 1.95 1.24
C LYS A 29 3.35 0.52 1.40
N ALA A 30 2.48 -0.42 1.77
CA ALA A 30 2.84 -1.84 1.90
C ALA A 30 3.02 -2.54 0.55
N ASN A 31 2.16 -2.23 -0.44
CA ASN A 31 2.07 -2.99 -1.68
C ASN A 31 2.79 -2.38 -2.89
N LEU A 32 3.11 -1.08 -2.89
CA LEU A 32 3.77 -0.42 -4.03
C LEU A 32 5.29 -0.69 -4.09
N GLY A 33 5.87 -1.30 -3.05
CA GLY A 33 7.30 -1.57 -2.96
C GLY A 33 8.19 -0.35 -2.70
N THR A 34 7.62 0.87 -2.68
CA THR A 34 8.34 2.13 -2.36
C THR A 34 9.07 2.05 -1.02
N ARG A 35 8.49 1.34 -0.05
CA ARG A 35 9.10 1.08 1.25
C ARG A 35 10.46 0.39 1.13
N TRP A 36 10.69 -0.49 0.15
CA TRP A 36 11.96 -1.19 0.03
C TRP A 36 12.99 -0.43 -0.79
N LYS A 37 12.52 0.39 -1.74
CA LYS A 37 13.40 1.14 -2.65
C LYS A 37 13.91 2.46 -2.05
N ALA A 38 13.06 3.17 -1.32
CA ALA A 38 13.34 4.54 -0.87
C ALA A 38 13.66 4.65 0.62
N ASP A 39 13.46 3.57 1.39
CA ASP A 39 13.79 3.56 2.81
C ASP A 39 15.30 3.33 2.99
N PRO A 40 16.06 4.26 3.60
CA PRO A 40 17.49 4.09 3.86
C PRO A 40 17.78 2.91 4.80
N PHE A 41 16.81 2.47 5.61
CA PHE A 41 16.93 1.26 6.42
C PHE A 41 16.49 -0.01 5.69
N GLY A 42 15.98 0.10 4.46
CA GLY A 42 15.47 -1.03 3.69
C GLY A 42 14.38 -1.81 4.43
N GLY A 43 13.60 -1.16 5.31
CA GLY A 43 12.56 -1.80 6.12
C GLY A 43 13.02 -2.48 7.41
N ALA A 44 14.29 -2.32 7.82
CA ALA A 44 14.80 -2.73 9.13
C ALA A 44 14.48 -1.68 10.22
N CYS A 45 14.61 -2.08 11.49
CA CYS A 45 14.40 -1.16 12.62
C CYS A 45 15.59 -0.22 12.88
N MET A 46 16.80 -0.61 12.48
CA MET A 46 18.05 0.12 12.69
C MET A 46 19.02 -0.15 11.54
N ALA A 47 19.96 0.77 11.30
CA ALA A 47 21.15 0.52 10.48
C ALA A 47 22.38 1.17 11.10
N LYS A 48 23.55 0.66 10.73
CA LYS A 48 24.85 1.25 11.08
C LYS A 48 25.27 2.22 9.97
N GLY A 49 25.79 3.39 10.33
CA GLY A 49 26.28 4.41 9.39
C GLY A 49 27.65 4.94 9.82
N ILE A 50 28.32 5.63 8.90
CA ILE A 50 29.59 6.32 9.14
C ILE A 50 29.32 7.83 9.17
N VAL A 51 29.95 8.55 10.09
CA VAL A 51 29.83 10.02 10.18
C VAL A 51 30.67 10.65 9.07
N ILE A 52 30.07 11.55 8.29
CA ILE A 52 30.74 12.23 7.17
C ILE A 52 31.35 13.56 7.64
N GLU A 53 30.56 14.39 8.33
CA GLU A 53 30.97 15.67 8.89
C GLU A 53 30.41 15.79 10.31
N LYS A 54 31.01 16.67 11.13
CA LYS A 54 30.55 16.95 12.49
C LYS A 54 29.67 18.19 12.52
#